data_AF-A0A822EQP4-F1
#
_entry.id   AF-A0A822EQP4-F1
#
_cell.length_a   1.000
_cell.length_b   1.000
_cell.length_c   1.000
_cell.angle_alpha   90.00
_cell.angle_beta   90.00
_cell.angle_gamma   90.00
#
_symmetry.space_group_name_H-M   'P 1'
#
loop_
_entity.id
_entity.type
_entity.pdbx_description
1 polymer ?
#
loop_
_entity_poly.entity_id
_entity_poly.type
_entity_poly.pdbx_seq_one_letter_code
_entity_poly.pdbx_strand_id
1 'polypeptide(L)'
;MDVDPPTPIKSPSGFEKNYCSKFNALSTKSKTESQSIEFDDEEYYSEREAIVYISDLPVDIDDDLQLHRLIQTRLEKTFRIIPTSIQCYSKLGAGFIRVRNNQIKNRLIQDIKRLVLDRSENPSLISFNDSIEFISYIVIDKTNENKDIDLPKPNDILKRWVQIYNGEEPYSCDQINIQFPNIYRVISTSFNDLLVVMSNPDFLINNLFAHVYLGADCSYFEDLSKS
;
A
#
# COMPACT_ATOMS: atom_id res chain seq x y z
N MET A 1 37.64 -14.43 49.88
CA MET A 1 37.77 -14.19 48.43
C MET A 1 36.63 -13.25 48.09
N ASP A 2 36.93 -11.96 48.17
CA ASP A 2 35.99 -10.87 47.90
C ASP A 2 35.86 -10.72 46.39
N VAL A 3 34.62 -10.68 45.90
CA VAL A 3 34.29 -10.48 44.49
C VAL A 3 33.73 -9.07 44.37
N ASP A 4 34.46 -8.18 43.70
CA ASP A 4 34.02 -6.81 43.41
C ASP A 4 32.76 -6.80 42.51
N PRO A 5 31.81 -5.87 42.75
CA PRO A 5 30.66 -5.69 41.87
C PRO A 5 31.04 -4.92 40.58
N PRO A 6 30.30 -5.12 39.47
CA PRO A 6 30.64 -4.51 38.18
C PRO A 6 30.29 -3.02 38.13
N THR A 7 31.21 -2.24 37.55
CA THR A 7 31.11 -0.79 37.31
C THR A 7 30.01 -0.44 36.29
N PRO A 8 29.26 0.67 36.44
CA PRO A 8 28.25 1.09 35.47
C PRO A 8 28.88 1.70 34.21
N ILE A 9 28.41 1.28 33.04
CA ILE A 9 28.75 1.86 31.74
C ILE A 9 28.02 3.22 31.61
N LYS A 10 28.79 4.29 31.35
CA LYS A 10 28.28 5.63 31.07
C LYS A 10 27.71 5.70 29.65
N SER A 11 26.44 6.09 29.53
CA SER A 11 25.80 6.49 28.27
C SER A 11 26.26 7.90 27.88
N PRO A 12 26.58 8.20 26.60
CA PRO A 12 26.87 9.56 26.17
C PRO A 12 25.57 10.36 26.04
N SER A 13 25.51 11.46 26.79
CA SER A 13 24.57 12.56 26.68
C SER A 13 24.79 13.35 25.37
N GLY A 14 23.75 13.61 24.60
CA GLY A 14 23.77 14.61 23.53
C GLY A 14 22.53 14.57 22.64
N PHE A 15 21.93 15.75 22.42
CA PHE A 15 20.75 16.07 21.60
C PHE A 15 19.40 16.11 22.32
N GLU A 16 19.24 17.09 23.20
CA GLU A 16 17.95 17.69 23.50
C GLU A 16 17.61 18.84 22.55
N LYS A 17 16.32 18.87 22.22
CA LYS A 17 15.61 19.72 21.27
C LYS A 17 15.55 21.16 21.78
N ASN A 18 15.97 22.12 20.96
CA ASN A 18 15.64 23.53 21.10
C ASN A 18 15.17 24.02 19.74
N TYR A 19 13.87 24.32 19.57
CA TYR A 19 13.34 25.38 18.69
C TYR A 19 11.81 25.41 18.82
N CYS A 20 11.30 26.19 19.77
CA CYS A 20 9.97 26.81 19.64
C CYS A 20 9.88 28.02 20.56
N SER A 21 10.20 29.20 20.05
CA SER A 21 9.68 30.47 20.56
C SER A 21 10.09 31.63 19.64
N LYS A 22 9.15 32.55 19.46
CA LYS A 22 9.18 33.82 18.70
C LYS A 22 8.67 33.72 17.26
N PHE A 23 7.41 34.12 17.05
CA PHE A 23 7.11 35.35 16.29
C PHE A 23 5.71 35.89 16.64
N ASN A 24 5.73 37.00 17.38
CA ASN A 24 4.86 38.18 17.38
C ASN A 24 3.34 38.08 17.61
N ALA A 25 2.98 38.35 18.86
CA ALA A 25 1.90 39.28 19.18
C ALA A 25 2.29 40.71 18.74
N LEU A 26 1.52 41.30 17.83
CA LEU A 26 1.36 42.75 17.64
C LEU A 26 0.24 42.98 16.63
N SER A 27 -1.00 43.08 17.12
CA SER A 27 -2.04 43.81 16.39
C SER A 27 -3.02 44.39 17.41
N THR A 28 -2.66 45.57 17.92
CA THR A 28 -3.61 46.48 18.55
C THR A 28 -4.01 47.53 17.52
N LYS A 29 -5.32 47.54 17.22
CA LYS A 29 -6.15 48.69 16.81
C LYS A 29 -5.60 49.61 15.70
N SER A 30 -6.19 49.47 14.51
CA SER A 30 -6.66 50.61 13.73
C SER A 30 -7.93 50.23 12.98
N LYS A 31 -9.02 50.94 13.30
CA LYS A 31 -10.26 50.96 12.53
C LYS A 31 -10.00 51.77 11.26
N THR A 32 -10.26 51.18 10.10
CA THR A 32 -10.70 51.94 8.93
C THR A 32 -11.64 51.05 8.12
N GLU A 33 -12.90 51.48 8.06
CA GLU A 33 -13.92 50.94 7.17
C GLU A 33 -13.50 51.21 5.72
N SER A 34 -13.48 50.18 4.88
CA SER A 34 -13.51 50.32 3.41
C SER A 34 -13.94 48.99 2.79
N GLN A 35 -15.21 48.97 2.37
CA GLN A 35 -15.82 48.17 1.30
C GLN A 35 -15.18 46.81 1.00
N SER A 36 -15.84 45.75 1.48
CA SER A 36 -15.63 44.38 1.03
C SER A 36 -15.99 44.26 -0.45
N ILE A 37 -14.97 44.14 -1.28
CA ILE A 37 -15.07 43.56 -2.62
C ILE A 37 -15.32 42.07 -2.39
N GLU A 38 -16.47 41.57 -2.85
CA GLU A 38 -16.69 40.12 -3.02
C GLU A 38 -15.67 39.64 -4.06
N PHE A 39 -14.56 39.10 -3.58
CA PHE A 39 -13.71 38.25 -4.40
C PHE A 39 -14.43 36.91 -4.46
N ASP A 40 -14.89 36.54 -5.65
CA ASP A 40 -15.16 35.13 -5.95
C ASP A 40 -13.94 34.34 -5.49
N ASP A 41 -14.14 33.45 -4.52
CA ASP A 41 -13.14 32.48 -4.11
C ASP A 41 -12.86 31.57 -5.31
N GLU A 42 -11.96 32.01 -6.20
CA GLU A 42 -11.25 31.10 -7.10
C GLU A 42 -10.48 30.15 -6.20
N GLU A 43 -11.11 29.00 -5.97
CA GLU A 43 -10.57 27.84 -5.30
C GLU A 43 -9.20 27.53 -5.91
N TYR A 44 -8.15 28.00 -5.23
CA TYR A 44 -6.77 27.84 -5.65
C TYR A 44 -6.43 26.35 -5.57
N TYR A 45 -6.74 25.60 -6.64
CA TYR A 45 -6.35 24.21 -6.79
C TYR A 45 -4.84 24.16 -6.70
N SER A 46 -4.30 23.88 -5.52
CA SER A 46 -2.88 23.61 -5.38
C SER A 46 -2.58 22.46 -6.35
N GLU A 47 -1.67 22.69 -7.30
CA GLU A 47 -1.12 21.69 -8.21
C GLU A 47 -0.34 20.63 -7.40
N ARG A 48 -1.04 19.90 -6.55
CA ARG A 48 -0.49 18.76 -5.85
C ARG A 48 -0.36 17.65 -6.86
N GLU A 49 0.81 17.02 -6.84
CA GLU A 49 0.99 15.76 -7.51
C GLU A 49 -0.13 14.80 -7.12
N ALA A 50 -0.69 14.15 -8.12
CA ALA A 50 -1.75 13.19 -7.96
C ALA A 50 -1.20 11.80 -8.28
N ILE A 51 -1.74 10.79 -7.59
CA ILE A 51 -1.40 9.39 -7.80
C ILE A 51 -2.53 8.72 -8.57
N VAL A 52 -2.15 7.92 -9.57
CA VAL A 52 -3.03 7.02 -10.33
C VAL A 52 -2.50 5.61 -10.13
N TYR A 53 -3.36 4.67 -9.77
CA TYR A 53 -2.98 3.28 -9.61
C TYR A 53 -3.11 2.54 -10.94
N ILE A 54 -2.22 1.57 -11.13
CA ILE A 54 -2.22 0.66 -12.27
C ILE A 54 -2.60 -0.73 -11.76
N SER A 55 -3.58 -1.36 -12.40
CA SER A 55 -3.87 -2.79 -12.24
C SER A 55 -3.60 -3.55 -13.53
N ASP A 56 -3.64 -4.87 -13.44
CA ASP A 56 -3.53 -5.79 -14.57
C ASP A 56 -2.16 -5.72 -15.26
N LEU A 57 -1.09 -5.42 -14.49
CA LEU A 57 0.26 -5.54 -15.05
C LEU A 57 0.54 -7.00 -15.45
N PRO A 58 1.13 -7.23 -16.63
CA PRO A 58 1.43 -8.58 -17.09
C PRO A 58 2.50 -9.22 -16.21
N VAL A 59 2.13 -10.34 -15.57
CA VAL A 59 2.98 -11.09 -14.63
C VAL A 59 4.08 -11.90 -15.31
N ASP A 60 3.95 -12.16 -16.61
CA ASP A 60 4.94 -12.82 -17.45
C ASP A 60 6.16 -11.92 -17.75
N ILE A 61 6.03 -10.61 -17.56
CA ILE A 61 7.13 -9.64 -17.63
C ILE A 61 7.66 -9.40 -16.21
N ASP A 62 8.50 -10.32 -15.72
CA ASP A 62 9.20 -10.22 -14.42
C ASP A 62 10.39 -9.22 -14.46
N ASP A 63 10.18 -8.06 -15.09
CA ASP A 63 11.10 -6.93 -15.12
C ASP A 63 10.32 -5.60 -14.99
N ASP A 64 10.33 -5.07 -13.77
CA ASP A 64 9.65 -3.82 -13.43
C ASP A 64 10.19 -2.61 -14.21
N LEU A 65 11.48 -2.61 -14.57
CA LEU A 65 12.10 -1.54 -15.36
C LEU A 65 11.66 -1.60 -16.82
N GLN A 66 11.51 -2.81 -17.37
CA GLN A 66 10.94 -3.01 -18.69
C GLN A 66 9.48 -2.51 -18.75
N LEU A 67 8.66 -2.88 -17.76
CA LEU A 67 7.27 -2.41 -17.65
C LEU A 67 7.18 -0.89 -17.54
N HIS A 68 7.98 -0.30 -16.65
CA HIS A 68 8.08 1.15 -16.49
C HIS A 68 8.32 1.83 -17.84
N ARG A 69 9.36 1.41 -18.57
CA ARG A 69 9.75 2.03 -19.86
C ARG A 69 8.66 1.89 -20.91
N LEU A 70 7.99 0.74 -20.94
CA LEU A 70 6.91 0.47 -21.89
C LEU A 70 5.71 1.37 -21.64
N ILE A 71 5.25 1.46 -20.39
CA ILE A 71 4.14 2.32 -19.97
C ILE A 71 4.49 3.78 -20.24
N GLN A 72 5.68 4.24 -19.82
CA GLN A 72 6.12 5.62 -20.05
C GLN A 72 6.11 5.98 -21.54
N THR A 73 6.73 5.13 -22.37
CA THR A 73 6.81 5.36 -23.82
C THR A 73 5.42 5.48 -24.45
N ARG A 74 4.48 4.62 -24.03
CA ARG A 74 3.11 4.62 -24.55
C ARG A 74 2.34 5.88 -24.13
N LEU A 75 2.46 6.30 -22.87
CA LEU A 75 1.84 7.51 -22.35
C LEU A 75 2.35 8.77 -23.06
N GLU A 76 3.67 8.87 -23.24
CA GLU A 76 4.29 10.03 -23.89
C GLU A 76 3.95 10.09 -25.38
N LYS A 77 4.13 8.99 -26.12
CA LYS A 77 3.95 8.98 -27.58
C LYS A 77 2.49 9.01 -28.02
N THR A 78 1.62 8.28 -27.31
CA THR A 78 0.22 8.10 -27.74
C THR A 78 -0.68 9.19 -27.17
N PHE A 79 -0.47 9.53 -25.89
CA PHE A 79 -1.38 10.42 -25.16
C PHE A 79 -0.79 11.79 -24.84
N ARG A 80 0.51 11.99 -25.10
CA ARG A 80 1.27 13.20 -24.73
C ARG A 80 1.20 13.49 -23.23
N ILE A 81 1.20 12.43 -22.42
CA ILE A 81 1.22 12.51 -20.96
C ILE A 81 2.63 12.22 -20.51
N ILE A 82 3.22 13.14 -19.75
CA ILE A 82 4.54 12.98 -19.13
C ILE A 82 4.30 12.71 -17.64
N PRO A 83 4.50 11.47 -17.17
CA PRO A 83 4.41 11.15 -15.75
C PRO A 83 5.61 11.74 -15.00
N THR A 84 5.41 12.14 -13.74
CA THR A 84 6.51 12.51 -12.85
C THR A 84 7.34 11.29 -12.47
N SER A 85 6.65 10.18 -12.15
CA SER A 85 7.29 8.88 -11.92
C SER A 85 6.30 7.74 -12.17
N ILE A 86 6.85 6.57 -12.48
CA ILE A 86 6.12 5.31 -12.59
C ILE A 86 6.84 4.29 -11.72
N GLN A 87 6.09 3.53 -10.93
CA GLN A 87 6.60 2.38 -10.22
C GLN A 87 5.73 1.17 -10.52
N CYS A 88 6.37 0.09 -10.93
CA CYS A 88 5.72 -1.16 -11.30
C CYS A 88 6.13 -2.25 -10.30
N TYR A 89 5.20 -3.16 -10.04
CA TYR A 89 5.41 -4.36 -9.26
C TYR A 89 4.74 -5.52 -10.01
N SER A 90 5.46 -6.06 -11.00
CA SER A 90 5.03 -7.17 -11.87
C SER A 90 4.45 -8.34 -11.07
N LYS A 91 5.13 -8.76 -10.00
CA LYS A 91 4.69 -9.84 -9.10
C LYS A 91 3.35 -9.59 -8.39
N LEU A 92 2.97 -8.32 -8.24
CA LEU A 92 1.67 -7.93 -7.67
C LEU A 92 0.62 -7.64 -8.74
N GLY A 93 0.99 -7.69 -10.03
CA GLY A 93 0.12 -7.28 -11.12
C GLY A 93 -0.28 -5.81 -11.04
N ALA A 94 0.51 -4.96 -10.36
CA ALA A 94 0.08 -3.62 -9.99
C ALA A 94 1.21 -2.59 -9.95
N GLY A 95 0.86 -1.31 -10.05
CA GLY A 95 1.80 -0.20 -9.94
C GLY A 95 1.12 1.13 -9.65
N PHE A 96 1.87 2.22 -9.73
CA PHE A 96 1.32 3.57 -9.66
C PHE A 96 2.09 4.55 -10.54
N ILE A 97 1.39 5.63 -10.90
CA ILE A 97 1.90 6.76 -11.67
C ILE A 97 1.70 8.02 -10.85
N ARG A 98 2.76 8.79 -10.65
CA ARG A 98 2.66 10.16 -10.17
C ARG A 98 2.52 11.10 -11.35
N VAL A 99 1.54 11.98 -11.30
CA VAL A 99 1.28 12.99 -12.32
C VAL A 99 1.18 14.37 -11.68
N ARG A 100 1.53 15.40 -12.43
CA ARG A 100 1.64 16.77 -11.90
C ARG A 100 0.34 17.36 -11.33
N ASN A 101 -0.84 16.90 -11.79
CA ASN A 101 -2.12 17.46 -11.37
C ASN A 101 -3.30 16.50 -11.58
N ASN A 102 -4.44 16.87 -10.98
CA ASN A 102 -5.67 16.09 -11.05
C ASN A 102 -6.29 16.02 -12.46
N GLN A 103 -6.01 16.99 -13.34
CA GLN A 103 -6.52 16.94 -14.71
C GLN A 103 -5.93 15.76 -15.49
N ILE A 104 -4.62 15.52 -15.35
CA ILE A 104 -3.98 14.35 -15.98
C ILE A 104 -4.47 13.05 -15.33
N LYS A 105 -4.62 13.04 -14.00
CA LYS A 105 -5.19 11.89 -13.27
C LYS A 105 -6.58 11.53 -13.80
N ASN A 106 -7.49 12.51 -13.91
CA ASN A 106 -8.84 12.29 -14.41
C ASN A 106 -8.81 11.80 -15.86
N ARG A 107 -7.94 12.35 -16.70
CA ARG A 107 -7.77 11.86 -18.08
C ARG A 107 -7.30 10.40 -18.14
N LEU A 108 -6.40 9.97 -17.26
CA LEU A 108 -5.97 8.57 -17.19
C LEU A 108 -7.12 7.65 -16.74
N ILE A 109 -7.85 8.03 -15.68
CA ILE A 109 -8.86 7.17 -15.04
C ILE A 109 -10.21 7.18 -15.79
N GLN A 110 -10.61 8.31 -16.37
CA GLN A 110 -11.95 8.49 -16.94
C GLN A 110 -11.94 8.43 -18.47
N ASP A 111 -10.93 9.00 -19.13
CA ASP A 111 -10.91 9.09 -20.60
C ASP A 111 -10.15 7.92 -21.22
N ILE A 112 -8.92 7.66 -20.75
CA ILE A 112 -8.06 6.61 -21.28
C ILE A 112 -8.51 5.25 -20.74
N LYS A 113 -8.69 5.14 -19.41
CA LYS A 113 -9.09 3.96 -18.63
C LYS A 113 -8.15 2.76 -18.71
N ARG A 114 -7.75 2.38 -19.92
CA ARG A 114 -6.91 1.22 -20.22
C ARG A 114 -5.85 1.56 -21.24
N LEU A 115 -4.70 0.90 -21.11
CA LEU A 115 -3.59 1.03 -22.04
C LEU A 115 -3.18 -0.36 -22.56
N VAL A 116 -3.10 -0.47 -23.88
CA VAL A 116 -2.50 -1.63 -24.56
C VAL A 116 -0.97 -1.47 -24.55
N LEU A 117 -0.27 -2.44 -23.96
CA LEU A 117 1.18 -2.40 -23.77
C LEU A 117 1.98 -2.86 -24.99
N ASP A 118 1.57 -3.94 -25.64
CA ASP A 118 2.22 -4.55 -26.80
C ASP A 118 1.31 -4.52 -28.04
N ARG A 119 1.66 -5.23 -29.10
CA ARG A 119 0.84 -5.38 -30.31
C ARG A 119 0.81 -6.86 -30.75
N SER A 120 0.93 -7.76 -29.79
CA SER A 120 0.90 -9.20 -30.02
C SER A 120 -0.52 -9.66 -30.38
N GLU A 121 -0.67 -10.93 -30.76
CA GLU A 121 -1.99 -11.53 -31.02
C GLU A 121 -2.91 -11.51 -29.78
N ASN A 122 -2.32 -11.57 -28.58
CA ASN A 122 -3.01 -11.47 -27.30
C ASN A 122 -2.45 -10.28 -26.51
N PRO A 123 -2.91 -9.06 -26.79
CA PRO A 123 -2.30 -7.86 -26.26
C PRO A 123 -2.49 -7.74 -24.75
N SER A 124 -1.41 -7.39 -24.05
CA SER A 124 -1.46 -7.07 -22.63
C SER A 124 -2.13 -5.71 -22.41
N LEU A 125 -3.14 -5.69 -21.54
CA LEU A 125 -3.95 -4.52 -21.21
C LEU A 125 -3.79 -4.19 -19.73
N ILE A 126 -3.44 -2.95 -19.43
CA ILE A 126 -3.42 -2.43 -18.05
C ILE A 126 -4.60 -1.47 -17.83
N SER A 127 -5.05 -1.33 -16.59
CA SER A 127 -6.11 -0.38 -16.23
C SER A 127 -5.60 0.72 -15.30
N PHE A 128 -6.21 1.91 -15.37
CA PHE A 128 -5.92 3.06 -14.52
C PHE A 128 -7.06 3.29 -13.51
N ASN A 129 -6.74 3.33 -12.23
CA ASN A 129 -7.71 3.39 -11.14
C ASN A 129 -7.40 4.53 -10.15
N ASP A 130 -8.44 5.00 -9.46
CA ASP A 130 -8.33 6.02 -8.42
C ASP A 130 -7.89 5.44 -7.06
N SER A 131 -8.26 4.19 -6.83
CA SER A 131 -7.86 3.37 -5.69
C SER A 131 -7.35 2.03 -6.17
N ILE A 132 -6.73 1.27 -5.26
CA ILE A 132 -6.36 -0.11 -5.50
C ILE A 132 -6.75 -0.97 -4.31
N GLU A 133 -7.15 -2.21 -4.60
CA GLU A 133 -7.45 -3.21 -3.60
C GLU A 133 -6.64 -4.45 -3.90
N PHE A 134 -6.06 -5.01 -2.85
CA PHE A 134 -5.23 -6.19 -2.94
C PHE A 134 -5.79 -7.26 -2.04
N ILE A 135 -6.15 -8.37 -2.67
CA ILE A 135 -6.65 -9.54 -1.98
C ILE A 135 -5.44 -10.40 -1.61
N SER A 136 -5.29 -10.61 -0.32
CA SER A 136 -4.30 -11.51 0.26
C SER A 136 -5.03 -12.60 1.04
N TYR A 137 -4.44 -13.79 1.08
CA TYR A 137 -4.98 -14.89 1.85
C TYR A 137 -4.00 -15.32 2.91
N ILE A 138 -4.49 -15.47 4.13
CA ILE A 138 -3.71 -15.92 5.27
C ILE A 138 -4.15 -17.34 5.57
N VAL A 139 -3.21 -18.29 5.46
CA VAL A 139 -3.45 -19.68 5.80
C VAL A 139 -2.74 -19.97 7.11
N ILE A 140 -3.50 -20.47 8.08
CA ILE A 140 -2.95 -20.95 9.34
C ILE A 140 -2.62 -22.42 9.21
N ASP A 141 -1.39 -22.79 9.53
CA ASP A 141 -0.93 -24.17 9.54
C ASP A 141 -1.63 -24.94 10.64
N LYS A 142 -2.52 -25.83 10.22
CA LYS A 142 -3.25 -26.75 11.09
C LYS A 142 -2.64 -28.14 10.95
N THR A 143 -1.69 -28.47 11.81
CA THR A 143 -1.17 -29.84 11.88
C THR A 143 -2.18 -30.77 12.55
N ASN A 144 -2.04 -32.08 12.34
CA ASN A 144 -2.86 -33.10 13.02
C ASN A 144 -2.79 -33.03 14.56
N GLU A 145 -1.74 -32.43 15.10
CA GLU A 145 -1.52 -32.21 16.54
C GLU A 145 -2.37 -31.04 17.09
N ASN A 146 -2.86 -30.16 16.21
CA ASN A 146 -3.55 -28.91 16.53
C ASN A 146 -5.04 -28.91 16.13
N LYS A 147 -5.66 -30.09 16.00
CA LYS A 147 -7.05 -30.21 15.49
C LYS A 147 -8.09 -29.48 16.34
N ASP A 148 -7.87 -29.43 17.65
CA ASP A 148 -8.78 -28.84 18.64
C ASP A 148 -8.37 -27.42 19.08
N ILE A 149 -7.42 -26.78 18.39
CA ILE A 149 -7.02 -25.41 18.73
C ILE A 149 -8.07 -24.42 18.21
N ASP A 150 -8.47 -23.50 19.09
CA ASP A 150 -9.30 -22.35 18.75
C ASP A 150 -8.57 -21.46 17.74
N LEU A 151 -9.11 -21.40 16.52
CA LEU A 151 -8.59 -20.54 15.47
C LEU A 151 -8.85 -19.07 15.82
N PRO A 152 -7.91 -18.16 15.48
CA PRO A 152 -8.06 -16.73 15.76
C PRO A 152 -9.28 -16.16 15.05
N LYS A 153 -9.91 -15.15 15.64
CA LYS A 153 -11.01 -14.45 14.97
C LYS A 153 -10.43 -13.48 13.94
N PRO A 154 -11.21 -13.05 12.93
CA PRO A 154 -10.75 -12.06 11.95
C PRO A 154 -10.18 -10.78 12.57
N ASN A 155 -10.73 -10.32 13.70
CA ASN A 155 -10.20 -9.16 14.43
C ASN A 155 -8.80 -9.40 15.03
N ASP A 156 -8.48 -10.64 15.41
CA ASP A 156 -7.16 -10.98 15.92
C ASP A 156 -6.14 -10.97 14.78
N ILE A 157 -6.55 -11.47 13.60
CA ILE A 157 -5.76 -11.42 12.36
C ILE A 157 -5.47 -9.96 11.98
N LEU A 158 -6.48 -9.08 11.95
CA LEU A 158 -6.29 -7.66 11.63
C LEU A 158 -5.31 -6.96 12.57
N LYS A 159 -5.49 -7.15 13.89
CA LYS A 159 -4.57 -6.58 14.89
C LYS A 159 -3.15 -7.05 14.65
N ARG A 160 -2.97 -8.34 14.34
CA ARG A 160 -1.64 -8.90 14.13
C ARG A 160 -1.01 -8.41 12.83
N TRP A 161 -1.80 -8.27 11.77
CA TRP A 161 -1.38 -7.67 10.50
C TRP A 161 -0.79 -6.28 10.70
N VAL A 162 -1.53 -5.38 11.36
CA VAL A 162 -1.10 -4.00 11.62
C VAL A 162 0.19 -3.97 12.45
N GLN A 163 0.27 -4.83 13.47
CA GLN A 163 1.46 -4.92 14.32
C GLN A 163 2.73 -5.33 13.56
N ILE A 164 2.61 -6.27 12.62
CA ILE A 164 3.77 -6.82 11.91
C ILE A 164 4.19 -5.89 10.79
N TYR A 165 3.22 -5.43 10.00
CA TYR A 165 3.51 -4.69 8.78
C TYR A 165 3.59 -3.18 8.99
N ASN A 166 3.29 -2.70 10.21
CA ASN A 166 3.32 -1.28 10.61
C ASN A 166 2.63 -0.37 9.58
N GLY A 167 1.59 -0.92 8.96
CA GLY A 167 0.86 -0.36 7.84
C GLY A 167 -0.45 0.28 8.27
N GLU A 168 -1.20 0.73 7.28
CA GLU A 168 -2.59 1.13 7.50
C GLU A 168 -3.42 -0.11 7.89
N GLU A 169 -4.52 0.11 8.61
CA GLU A 169 -5.45 -0.98 8.89
C GLU A 169 -6.00 -1.52 7.56
N PRO A 170 -5.91 -2.85 7.30
CA PRO A 170 -6.55 -3.44 6.15
C PRO A 170 -8.03 -3.08 6.14
N TYR A 171 -8.56 -2.87 4.93
CA TYR A 171 -9.97 -2.53 4.74
C TYR A 171 -10.90 -3.59 5.35
N SER A 172 -10.55 -4.88 5.22
CA SER A 172 -11.34 -5.97 5.78
C SER A 172 -10.52 -7.23 6.01
N CYS A 173 -10.99 -8.08 6.92
CA CYS A 173 -10.55 -9.45 7.07
C CYS A 173 -11.77 -10.34 7.30
N ASP A 174 -11.92 -11.38 6.50
CA ASP A 174 -13.01 -12.35 6.60
C ASP A 174 -12.46 -13.78 6.60
N GLN A 175 -13.11 -14.68 7.34
CA GLN A 175 -12.88 -16.11 7.16
C GLN A 175 -13.58 -16.56 5.86
N ILE A 176 -12.86 -17.24 4.94
CA ILE A 176 -13.40 -17.52 3.59
C ILE A 176 -14.62 -18.44 3.63
N ASN A 177 -14.50 -19.56 4.34
CA ASN A 177 -15.51 -20.62 4.34
C ASN A 177 -15.41 -21.45 5.62
N ILE A 178 -16.55 -21.94 6.11
CA ILE A 178 -16.63 -22.89 7.23
C ILE A 178 -15.90 -24.21 6.95
N GLN A 179 -15.75 -24.61 5.68
CA GLN A 179 -15.01 -25.81 5.27
C GLN A 179 -13.49 -25.64 5.36
N PHE A 180 -13.01 -24.40 5.26
CA PHE A 180 -11.60 -24.04 5.36
C PHE A 180 -11.42 -22.98 6.45
N PRO A 181 -11.70 -23.31 7.72
CA PRO A 181 -11.77 -22.32 8.77
C PRO A 181 -10.40 -21.71 9.10
N ASN A 182 -9.31 -22.32 8.65
CA ASN A 182 -7.95 -21.85 8.82
C ASN A 182 -7.52 -20.82 7.75
N ILE A 183 -8.39 -20.45 6.81
CA ILE A 183 -8.08 -19.50 5.74
C ILE A 183 -8.87 -18.20 5.91
N TYR A 184 -8.14 -17.08 5.89
CA TYR A 184 -8.67 -15.73 6.00
C TYR A 184 -8.35 -14.94 4.74
N ARG A 185 -9.31 -14.16 4.25
CA ARG A 185 -9.13 -13.18 3.19
C ARG A 185 -8.91 -11.82 3.82
N VAL A 186 -7.82 -11.16 3.47
CA VAL A 186 -7.50 -9.78 3.85
C VAL A 186 -7.52 -8.90 2.61
N ILE A 187 -8.19 -7.76 2.69
CA ILE A 187 -8.19 -6.75 1.64
C ILE A 187 -7.40 -5.54 2.14
N SER A 188 -6.29 -5.21 1.48
CA SER A 188 -5.50 -4.01 1.77
C SER A 188 -5.58 -3.02 0.60
N THR A 189 -5.50 -1.74 0.91
CA THR A 189 -5.44 -0.63 -0.05
C THR A 189 -4.05 0.02 -0.08
N SER A 190 -3.09 -0.50 0.69
CA SER A 190 -1.75 0.07 0.85
C SER A 190 -0.71 -0.76 0.08
N PHE A 191 -0.06 -0.13 -0.88
CA PHE A 191 1.10 -0.73 -1.57
C PHE A 191 2.25 -1.02 -0.61
N ASN A 192 2.50 -0.13 0.35
CA ASN A 192 3.63 -0.28 1.26
C ASN A 192 3.49 -1.55 2.10
N ASP A 193 2.28 -1.82 2.60
CA ASP A 193 1.99 -3.01 3.40
C ASP A 193 2.35 -4.28 2.62
N LEU A 194 1.98 -4.32 1.34
CA LEU A 194 2.19 -5.50 0.50
C LEU A 194 3.66 -5.73 0.17
N LEU A 195 4.46 -4.67 0.04
CA LEU A 195 5.90 -4.82 -0.16
C LEU A 195 6.59 -5.42 1.07
N VAL A 196 6.10 -5.06 2.26
CA VAL A 196 6.58 -5.66 3.51
C VAL A 196 6.12 -7.11 3.60
N VAL A 197 4.86 -7.40 3.27
CA VAL A 197 4.30 -8.77 3.24
C VAL A 197 5.07 -9.66 2.26
N MET A 198 5.34 -9.19 1.04
CA MET A 198 6.14 -9.91 0.04
C MET A 198 7.52 -10.31 0.56
N SER A 199 8.11 -9.44 1.40
CA SER A 199 9.44 -9.66 1.98
C SER A 199 9.39 -10.60 3.19
N ASN A 200 8.29 -10.61 3.93
CA ASN A 200 8.09 -11.39 5.16
C ASN A 200 6.64 -11.91 5.24
N PRO A 201 6.30 -12.96 4.46
CA PRO A 201 4.94 -13.48 4.39
C PRO A 201 4.57 -14.35 5.60
N ASP A 202 5.56 -14.80 6.37
CA ASP A 202 5.37 -15.71 7.50
C ASP A 202 5.26 -14.96 8.83
N PHE A 203 4.30 -15.36 9.67
CA PHE A 203 4.18 -14.83 11.02
C PHE A 203 3.46 -15.78 11.99
N LEU A 204 3.53 -15.42 13.28
CA LEU A 204 2.81 -16.11 14.35
C LEU A 204 1.60 -15.31 14.82
N ILE A 205 0.48 -16.00 15.00
CA ILE A 205 -0.73 -15.49 15.66
C ILE A 205 -1.23 -16.51 16.68
N ASN A 206 -1.35 -16.10 17.95
CA ASN A 206 -1.73 -17.01 19.05
C ASN A 206 -0.90 -18.31 19.08
N ASN A 207 0.41 -18.21 18.80
CA ASN A 207 1.36 -19.33 18.65
C ASN A 207 1.09 -20.29 17.47
N LEU A 208 0.15 -19.95 16.58
CA LEU A 208 -0.07 -20.65 15.33
C LEU A 208 0.74 -19.99 14.22
N PHE A 209 1.36 -20.81 13.38
CA PHE A 209 2.06 -20.34 12.19
C PHE A 209 1.06 -19.98 11.10
N ALA A 210 1.28 -18.83 10.48
CA ALA A 210 0.46 -18.31 9.41
C ALA A 210 1.35 -17.83 8.25
N HIS A 211 0.94 -18.15 7.02
CA HIS A 211 1.58 -17.70 5.80
C HIS A 211 0.62 -16.82 4.99
N VAL A 212 1.13 -15.72 4.44
CA VAL A 212 0.38 -14.84 3.53
C VAL A 212 0.65 -15.20 2.07
N TYR A 213 -0.40 -15.56 1.35
CA TYR A 213 -0.40 -15.75 -0.10
C TYR A 213 -0.97 -14.51 -0.78
N LEU A 214 -0.14 -13.85 -1.59
CA LEU A 214 -0.50 -12.69 -2.39
C LEU A 214 -0.98 -13.13 -3.76
N GLY A 215 -2.09 -12.57 -4.24
CA GLY A 215 -2.57 -12.81 -5.62
C GLY A 215 -2.94 -14.26 -5.93
N ALA A 216 -3.17 -15.10 -4.91
CA ALA A 216 -3.60 -16.48 -5.13
C ALA A 216 -5.02 -16.52 -5.70
N ASP A 217 -5.24 -17.35 -6.72
CA ASP A 217 -6.57 -17.69 -7.19
C ASP A 217 -7.16 -18.84 -6.36
N CYS A 218 -8.47 -19.06 -6.44
CA CYS A 218 -9.13 -20.12 -5.68
C CYS A 218 -8.57 -21.52 -6.01
N SER A 219 -8.01 -21.73 -7.22
CA SER A 219 -7.35 -22.99 -7.61
C SER A 219 -6.07 -23.27 -6.83
N TYR A 220 -5.37 -22.23 -6.39
CA TYR A 220 -4.16 -22.38 -5.56
C TYR A 220 -4.40 -23.16 -4.26
N PHE A 221 -5.59 -23.01 -3.67
CA PHE A 221 -5.94 -23.68 -2.40
C PHE A 221 -6.42 -25.13 -2.59
N GLU A 222 -6.68 -25.57 -3.82
CA GLU A 222 -7.00 -26.98 -4.11
C GLU A 222 -5.78 -27.90 -3.98
N ASP A 223 -4.58 -27.34 -4.20
CA ASP A 223 -3.28 -28.03 -4.14
C ASP A 223 -2.62 -27.97 -2.76
N LEU A 224 -3.14 -27.19 -1.81
CA LEU A 224 -2.69 -27.25 -0.43
C LEU A 224 -3.06 -28.62 0.12
N SER A 225 -2.05 -29.41 0.46
CA SER A 225 -2.21 -30.78 0.93
C SER A 225 -3.27 -30.82 2.01
N LYS A 226 -4.28 -31.69 1.82
CA LYS A 226 -5.25 -32.08 2.85
C LYS A 226 -4.50 -32.82 3.96
N SER A 227 -3.72 -32.12 4.77
CA SER A 227 -2.87 -32.71 5.81
C SER A 227 -3.41 -32.40 7.19
#